data_AF-A0A484WSU5-F1
#
_entry.id   AF-A0A484WSU5-F1
#
_cell.length_a   1.000
_cell.length_b   1.000
_cell.length_c   1.000
_cell.angle_alpha   90.00
_cell.angle_beta   90.00
_cell.angle_gamma   90.00
#
_symmetry.space_group_name_H-M   'P 1'
#
loop_
_entity.id
_entity.type
_entity.pdbx_description
1 polymer ?
#
loop_
_entity_poly.entity_id
_entity_poly.type
_entity_poly.pdbx_seq_one_letter_code
_entity_poly.pdbx_strand_id
1 'polypeptide(L)'
;MQSWVSNPDDTKAPFVVTPPVYKLQENRQTLLHIIYTGDKNALPSDRETFFVANVKSVSALAPELKDKNTLQFAMKTRLKLFWRPSQLKEADALQAWEKIAFRRQGTQLIAKNPTPFYVSFANWPSGAKPCPLLKPNPPLARWR
;
A
#
# COMPACT_ATOMS: atom_id res chain seq x y z
N MET A 1 -6.03 0.64 -18.86
CA MET A 1 -5.42 0.40 -17.54
C MET A 1 -4.11 -0.32 -17.74
N GLN A 2 -3.06 0.10 -17.03
CA GLN A 2 -1.75 -0.55 -16.98
C GLN A 2 -1.38 -0.77 -15.51
N SER A 3 -0.88 -1.95 -15.15
CA SER A 3 -0.54 -2.28 -13.76
C SER A 3 0.84 -2.95 -13.66
N TRP A 4 1.63 -2.59 -12.64
CA TRP A 4 2.94 -3.17 -12.35
C TRP A 4 3.33 -2.99 -10.89
N VAL A 5 4.38 -3.66 -10.42
CA VAL A 5 4.96 -3.44 -9.08
C VAL A 5 6.36 -2.85 -9.23
N SER A 6 6.70 -1.91 -8.36
CA SER A 6 8.02 -1.29 -8.26
C SER A 6 8.56 -1.35 -6.84
N ASN A 7 9.86 -1.14 -6.71
CA ASN A 7 10.46 -0.76 -5.45
C ASN A 7 10.00 0.66 -5.05
N PRO A 8 10.25 1.10 -3.81
CA PRO A 8 9.85 2.43 -3.34
C PRO A 8 10.47 3.59 -4.13
N ASP A 9 11.65 3.37 -4.71
CA ASP A 9 12.37 4.29 -5.60
C ASP A 9 11.90 4.23 -7.07
N ASP A 10 10.75 3.60 -7.34
CA ASP A 10 10.16 3.38 -8.66
C ASP A 10 10.97 2.46 -9.60
N THR A 11 12.04 1.81 -9.13
CA THR A 11 12.74 0.77 -9.92
C THR A 11 11.93 -0.52 -10.04
N LYS A 12 12.24 -1.34 -11.05
CA LYS A 12 11.49 -2.58 -11.32
C LYS A 12 11.65 -3.59 -10.18
N ALA A 13 10.53 -4.02 -9.60
CA ALA A 13 10.50 -5.11 -8.62
C ALA A 13 10.22 -6.46 -9.31
N PRO A 14 10.65 -7.59 -8.72
CA PRO A 14 10.51 -8.92 -9.31
C PRO A 14 9.10 -9.49 -9.08
N PHE A 15 8.10 -8.80 -9.63
CA PHE A 15 6.71 -9.23 -9.64
C PHE A 15 6.13 -9.15 -11.06
N VAL A 16 5.18 -10.03 -11.32
CA VAL A 16 4.34 -10.02 -12.52
C VAL A 16 2.91 -9.71 -12.10
N VAL A 17 2.27 -8.78 -12.81
CA VAL A 17 0.86 -8.43 -12.62
C VAL A 17 0.06 -8.90 -13.83
N THR A 18 -1.00 -9.67 -13.62
CA THR A 18 -1.85 -10.22 -14.68
C THR A 18 -3.31 -9.84 -14.49
N PRO A 19 -4.00 -9.30 -15.51
CA PRO A 19 -3.45 -8.83 -16.79
C PRO A 19 -2.63 -7.53 -16.61
N PRO A 20 -1.49 -7.37 -17.31
CA PRO A 20 -0.64 -6.18 -17.16
C PRO A 20 -1.25 -4.94 -17.82
N VAL A 21 -2.03 -5.12 -18.89
CA VAL A 21 -2.76 -4.07 -19.61
C VAL A 21 -4.14 -4.58 -19.98
N TYR A 22 -5.16 -3.78 -19.72
CA TYR A 22 -6.54 -4.12 -20.04
C TYR A 22 -7.41 -2.88 -20.22
N LYS A 23 -8.49 -3.01 -20.97
CA LYS A 23 -9.52 -1.97 -21.12
C LYS A 23 -10.58 -2.21 -20.05
N LEU A 24 -10.82 -1.21 -19.20
CA LEU A 24 -11.89 -1.25 -18.22
C LEU A 24 -13.13 -0.62 -18.84
N GLN A 25 -14.25 -1.35 -18.79
CA GLN A 25 -15.56 -0.83 -19.17
C GLN A 25 -16.23 -0.16 -17.97
N GLU A 26 -17.21 0.68 -18.25
CA GLU A 26 -18.02 1.31 -17.21
C GLU A 26 -18.68 0.26 -16.31
N ASN A 27 -18.71 0.53 -15.01
CA ASN A 27 -19.26 -0.33 -13.97
C ASN A 27 -18.72 -1.77 -13.95
N ARG A 28 -17.50 -2.00 -14.48
CA ARG A 28 -16.83 -3.30 -14.40
C ARG A 28 -15.72 -3.27 -13.37
N GLN A 29 -15.53 -4.44 -12.75
CA GLN A 29 -14.39 -4.74 -11.89
C GLN A 29 -13.46 -5.71 -12.62
N THR A 30 -12.17 -5.59 -12.38
CA THR A 30 -11.17 -6.52 -12.92
C THR A 30 -10.26 -6.97 -11.80
N LEU A 31 -10.11 -8.28 -11.65
CA LEU A 31 -9.21 -8.87 -10.68
C LEU A 31 -7.78 -8.79 -11.23
N LEU A 32 -6.85 -8.29 -10.41
CA LEU A 32 -5.42 -8.27 -10.71
C LEU A 32 -4.71 -9.33 -9.90
N HIS A 33 -3.99 -10.22 -10.58
CA HIS A 33 -3.16 -11.23 -9.93
C HIS A 33 -1.73 -10.68 -9.82
N ILE A 34 -1.19 -10.62 -8.61
CA ILE A 34 0.18 -10.18 -8.34
C ILE A 34 0.99 -11.41 -7.93
N ILE A 35 1.99 -11.76 -8.72
CA ILE A 35 2.81 -12.96 -8.53
C ILE A 35 4.26 -12.53 -8.35
N TYR A 36 4.89 -12.97 -7.27
CA TYR A 36 6.32 -12.75 -7.05
C TYR A 36 7.13 -13.75 -7.89
N THR A 37 8.10 -13.25 -8.65
CA THR A 37 8.94 -14.04 -9.55
C THR A 37 10.44 -13.95 -9.21
N GLY A 38 10.78 -13.29 -8.10
CA GLY A 38 12.16 -13.21 -7.62
C GLY A 38 12.58 -14.43 -6.79
N ASP A 39 13.84 -14.43 -6.37
CA ASP A 39 14.33 -15.40 -5.39
C ASP A 39 13.79 -15.04 -4.00
N LYS A 40 13.04 -15.97 -3.39
CA LYS A 40 12.50 -15.80 -2.04
C LYS A 40 13.59 -15.63 -0.98
N ASN A 41 14.79 -16.17 -1.22
CA ASN A 41 15.93 -16.04 -0.30
C ASN A 41 16.63 -14.68 -0.41
N ALA A 42 16.37 -13.90 -1.46
CA ALA A 42 16.89 -12.54 -1.61
C ALA A 42 16.15 -11.52 -0.73
N LEU A 43 14.98 -11.90 -0.18
CA LEU A 43 14.21 -11.06 0.73
C LEU A 43 14.51 -11.43 2.19
N PRO A 44 14.55 -10.44 3.10
CA PRO A 44 14.68 -10.71 4.53
C PRO A 44 13.59 -11.67 5.03
N SER A 45 13.98 -12.67 5.79
CA SER A 45 13.05 -13.62 6.42
C SER A 45 12.54 -13.14 7.78
N ASP A 46 13.20 -12.14 8.39
CA ASP A 46 12.94 -11.63 9.73
C ASP A 46 11.99 -10.43 9.77
N ARG A 47 11.73 -9.78 8.63
CA ARG A 47 10.94 -8.54 8.53
C ARG A 47 10.16 -8.42 7.22
N GLU A 48 9.13 -7.60 7.24
CA GLU A 48 8.40 -7.25 6.02
C GLU A 48 9.28 -6.46 5.04
N THR A 49 9.04 -6.67 3.74
CA THR A 49 9.66 -5.85 2.68
C THR A 49 8.61 -4.99 2.01
N PHE A 50 8.92 -3.72 1.80
CA PHE A 50 8.01 -2.75 1.20
C PHE A 50 8.20 -2.62 -0.31
N PHE A 51 7.11 -2.81 -1.04
CA PHE A 51 6.97 -2.59 -2.47
C PHE A 51 5.77 -1.67 -2.75
N VAL A 52 5.66 -1.22 -4.00
CA VAL A 52 4.57 -0.35 -4.44
C VAL A 52 3.87 -1.00 -5.63
N ALA A 53 2.57 -1.28 -5.49
CA ALA A 53 1.72 -1.65 -6.60
C ALA A 53 1.20 -0.39 -7.30
N ASN A 54 1.47 -0.28 -8.59
CA ASN A 54 1.12 0.86 -9.43
C ASN A 54 -0.02 0.48 -10.37
N VAL A 55 -1.05 1.31 -10.42
CA VAL A 55 -2.16 1.18 -11.37
C VAL A 55 -2.32 2.51 -12.09
N LYS A 56 -2.11 2.51 -13.41
CA LYS A 56 -2.26 3.68 -14.26
C LYS A 56 -3.53 3.55 -15.12
N SER A 57 -4.45 4.50 -14.96
CA SER A 57 -5.55 4.71 -15.89
C SER A 57 -5.16 5.79 -16.90
N VAL A 58 -5.51 5.56 -18.16
CA VAL A 58 -5.38 6.55 -19.23
C VAL A 58 -6.74 6.62 -19.88
N SER A 59 -7.34 7.80 -19.86
CA SER A 59 -8.64 8.03 -20.49
C SER A 59 -8.49 7.99 -22.01
N ALA A 60 -9.42 7.33 -22.70
CA ALA A 60 -9.43 7.34 -24.15
C ALA A 60 -9.92 8.71 -24.67
N LEU A 61 -9.30 9.20 -25.74
CA LEU A 61 -9.82 10.33 -26.51
C LEU A 61 -11.06 9.89 -27.28
N ALA A 62 -12.13 10.67 -27.17
CA ALA A 62 -13.28 10.52 -28.06
C ALA A 62 -12.87 10.89 -29.50
N PRO A 63 -13.35 10.18 -30.54
CA PRO A 63 -13.01 10.48 -31.93
C PRO A 63 -13.28 11.93 -32.34
N GLU A 64 -14.35 12.51 -31.81
CA GLU A 64 -14.83 13.88 -32.06
C GLU A 64 -13.88 14.98 -31.54
N LEU A 65 -12.94 14.59 -30.69
CA LEU A 65 -11.99 15.48 -30.03
C LEU A 65 -10.59 15.40 -30.63
N LYS A 66 -10.35 14.56 -31.65
CA LYS A 66 -9.03 14.34 -32.25
C LYS A 66 -8.38 15.60 -32.83
N ASP A 67 -9.18 16.48 -33.44
CA ASP A 67 -8.68 17.69 -34.11
C ASP A 67 -8.85 18.96 -33.26
N LYS A 68 -9.15 18.81 -31.97
CA LYS A 68 -9.35 19.91 -31.02
C LYS A 68 -8.23 19.96 -29.98
N ASN A 69 -7.94 21.15 -29.47
CA ASN A 69 -7.06 21.30 -28.33
C ASN A 69 -7.74 20.71 -27.09
N THR A 70 -7.16 19.63 -26.55
CA THR A 70 -7.77 18.85 -25.46
C THR A 70 -6.73 18.57 -24.39
N LEU A 71 -7.15 18.69 -23.13
CA LEU A 71 -6.37 18.25 -21.97
C LEU A 71 -6.81 16.84 -21.58
N GLN A 72 -5.88 15.90 -21.59
CA GLN A 72 -6.11 14.52 -21.18
C GLN A 72 -5.51 14.23 -19.82
N PHE A 73 -6.28 13.58 -18.96
CA PHE A 73 -5.82 13.13 -17.65
C PHE A 73 -5.46 11.65 -17.69
N ALA A 74 -4.32 11.32 -17.07
CA ALA A 74 -3.96 9.97 -16.69
C ALA A 74 -3.80 9.92 -15.17
N MET A 75 -4.45 8.95 -14.52
CA MET A 75 -4.37 8.80 -13.07
C MET A 75 -3.41 7.65 -12.74
N LYS A 76 -2.43 7.89 -11.87
CA LYS A 76 -1.54 6.86 -11.33
C LYS A 76 -1.85 6.66 -9.85
N THR A 77 -2.43 5.52 -9.51
CA THR A 77 -2.64 5.11 -8.12
C THR A 77 -1.44 4.28 -7.66
N ARG A 78 -0.85 4.66 -6.51
CA ARG A 78 0.25 3.95 -5.85
C ARG A 78 -0.29 3.32 -4.55
N LEU A 79 -0.25 2.00 -4.47
CA LEU A 79 -0.73 1.22 -3.33
C LEU A 79 0.46 0.58 -2.61
N LYS A 80 0.46 0.62 -1.28
CA LYS A 80 1.49 -0.06 -0.49
C LYS A 80 1.31 -1.57 -0.61
N LEU A 81 2.38 -2.28 -0.96
CA LEU A 81 2.42 -3.74 -1.06
C LEU A 81 3.49 -4.26 -0.10
N PHE A 82 3.09 -5.01 0.92
CA PHE A 82 4.01 -5.58 1.90
C PHE A 82 4.22 -7.06 1.64
N TRP A 83 5.46 -7.46 1.42
CA TRP A 83 5.85 -8.86 1.41
C TRP A 83 6.10 -9.32 2.84
N ARG A 84 5.33 -10.31 3.29
CA ARG A 84 5.40 -10.86 4.65
C ARG A 84 5.99 -12.27 4.61
N PRO A 85 7.16 -12.52 5.24
CA PRO A 85 7.68 -13.86 5.46
C PRO A 85 6.69 -14.72 6.28
N SER A 86 6.62 -16.01 5.99
CA SER A 86 5.68 -16.94 6.63
C SER A 86 5.88 -17.10 8.14
N GLN A 87 7.06 -16.77 8.65
CA GLN A 87 7.39 -16.80 10.08
C GLN A 87 6.69 -15.67 10.87
N LEU A 88 6.32 -14.58 10.21
CA LEU A 88 5.65 -13.45 10.84
C LEU A 88 4.14 -13.67 10.87
N LYS A 89 3.56 -13.76 12.07
CA LYS A 89 2.13 -14.04 12.24
C LYS A 89 1.30 -12.78 12.00
N GLU A 90 0.13 -12.97 11.41
CA GLU A 90 -0.83 -11.88 11.18
C GLU A 90 -1.31 -11.23 12.49
N ALA A 91 -1.51 -12.03 13.54
CA ALA A 91 -1.89 -11.53 14.86
C ALA A 91 -0.86 -10.52 15.42
N ASP A 92 0.43 -10.77 15.21
CA ASP A 92 1.50 -9.87 15.66
C ASP A 92 1.50 -8.56 14.86
N ALA A 93 1.13 -8.61 13.57
CA ALA A 93 1.00 -7.44 12.72
C ALA A 93 -0.12 -6.50 13.21
N LEU A 94 -1.25 -7.07 13.63
CA LEU A 94 -2.40 -6.31 14.15
C LEU A 94 -2.07 -5.56 15.45
N GLN A 95 -1.13 -6.07 16.24
CA GLN A 95 -0.69 -5.47 17.51
C GLN A 95 0.61 -4.65 17.38
N ALA A 96 1.23 -4.62 16.19
CA ALA A 96 2.54 -4.00 16.01
C ALA A 96 2.55 -2.49 16.33
N TRP A 97 1.43 -1.81 16.09
CA TRP A 97 1.28 -0.37 16.35
C TRP A 97 1.40 -0.01 17.83
N GLU A 98 1.01 -0.91 18.74
CA GLU A 98 1.07 -0.69 20.19
C GLU A 98 2.50 -0.63 20.72
N LYS A 99 3.42 -1.30 20.02
CA LYS A 99 4.83 -1.42 20.40
C LYS A 99 5.67 -0.23 19.92
N ILE A 100 5.09 0.72 19.20
CA ILE A 100 5.81 1.89 18.69
C ILE A 100 6.08 2.86 19.84
N ALA A 101 7.36 3.10 20.09
CA ALA A 101 7.80 4.04 21.10
C ALA A 101 8.03 5.42 20.47
N PHE A 102 7.46 6.46 21.08
CA PHE A 102 7.67 7.83 20.67
C PHE A 102 8.59 8.55 21.66
N ARG A 103 9.60 9.24 21.15
CA ARG A 103 10.48 10.09 21.95
C ARG A 103 10.54 11.48 21.34
N ARG A 104 10.37 12.50 22.16
CA ARG A 104 10.60 13.88 21.75
C ARG A 104 12.08 14.24 21.91
N GLN A 105 12.68 14.80 20.86
CA GLN A 105 14.03 15.34 20.88
C GLN A 105 13.97 16.80 20.40
N GLY A 106 13.96 17.74 21.35
CA GLY A 106 13.73 19.15 21.08
C GLY A 106 12.34 19.40 20.48
N THR A 107 12.30 19.87 19.23
CA THR A 107 11.08 20.12 18.44
C THR A 107 10.65 18.91 17.59
N GLN A 108 11.47 17.86 17.52
CA GLN A 108 11.18 16.68 16.72
C GLN A 108 10.53 15.59 17.57
N LEU A 109 9.58 14.86 16.98
CA LEU A 109 9.05 13.63 17.52
C LEU A 109 9.59 12.45 16.71
N ILE A 110 10.29 11.55 17.39
CA ILE A 110 10.90 10.36 16.80
C ILE A 110 10.04 9.16 17.15
N ALA A 111 9.54 8.45 16.14
CA ALA A 111 8.86 7.17 16.31
C ALA A 111 9.86 6.04 16.07
N LYS A 112 10.05 5.17 17.06
CA LYS A 112 10.86 3.96 16.97
C LYS A 112 9.92 2.76 16.88
N ASN A 113 9.97 2.07 15.75
CA ASN A 113 9.25 0.81 15.55
C ASN A 113 10.21 -0.36 15.82
N PRO A 114 10.09 -1.08 16.96
CA PRO A 114 10.92 -2.25 17.24
C PRO A 114 10.41 -3.53 16.55
N THR A 115 9.27 -3.47 15.87
CA THR A 115 8.61 -4.64 15.29
C THR A 115 9.06 -4.90 13.85
N PRO A 116 8.93 -6.14 13.33
CA PRO A 116 9.26 -6.48 11.95
C PRO A 116 8.21 -6.03 10.93
N PHE A 117 7.20 -5.26 11.33
CA PHE A 117 6.03 -4.88 10.51
C PHE A 117 6.05 -3.41 10.14
N TYR A 118 5.53 -3.06 8.96
CA TYR A 118 5.25 -1.67 8.60
C TYR A 118 3.94 -1.20 9.24
N VAL A 119 4.00 -0.05 9.93
CA VAL A 119 2.82 0.61 10.52
C VAL A 119 2.59 1.95 9.83
N SER A 120 1.36 2.17 9.37
CA SER A 120 0.94 3.42 8.74
C SER A 120 0.07 4.22 9.71
N PHE A 121 0.46 5.47 9.95
CA PHE A 121 -0.34 6.41 10.75
C PHE A 121 -1.30 7.18 9.83
N ALA A 122 -2.59 7.19 10.16
CA ALA A 122 -3.61 7.91 9.39
C ALA A 122 -3.85 9.33 9.94
N ASN A 123 -4.04 9.45 11.26
CA ASN A 123 -4.34 10.71 11.91
C ASN A 123 -3.35 10.97 13.04
N TRP A 124 -2.76 12.17 13.05
CA TRP A 124 -1.91 12.63 14.15
C TRP A 124 -2.52 13.91 14.75
N PRO A 125 -3.05 13.87 15.99
CA PRO A 125 -3.56 15.08 16.63
C PRO A 125 -2.38 15.98 17.03
N SER A 126 -2.17 17.06 16.27
CA SER A 126 -1.28 18.15 16.64
C SER A 126 -2.04 19.15 17.54
N GLY A 127 -2.02 18.95 18.86
CA GLY A 127 -2.44 19.98 19.84
C GLY A 127 -3.29 19.47 21.01
N ALA A 128 -2.80 19.75 22.23
CA ALA A 128 -3.47 19.85 23.55
C ALA A 128 -4.63 18.91 23.94
N LYS A 129 -4.79 17.73 23.32
CA LYS A 129 -5.66 16.66 23.83
C LYS A 129 -4.91 15.33 23.84
N PRO A 130 -4.94 14.58 24.96
CA PRO A 130 -4.18 13.34 25.10
C PRO A 130 -4.64 12.33 24.06
N CYS A 131 -3.67 11.71 23.40
CA CYS A 131 -3.85 10.56 22.53
C CYS A 131 -4.46 9.42 23.37
N PRO A 132 -5.76 9.12 23.25
CA PRO A 132 -6.32 7.94 23.87
C PRO A 132 -5.91 6.81 22.94
N LEU A 133 -4.90 6.05 23.37
CA LEU A 133 -4.56 4.76 22.81
C LEU A 133 -5.85 4.05 22.42
N LEU A 134 -5.95 3.74 21.12
CA LEU A 134 -7.10 3.15 20.46
C LEU A 134 -7.68 2.06 21.37
N LYS A 135 -8.91 2.28 21.86
CA LYS A 135 -9.62 1.25 22.61
C LYS A 135 -9.81 0.03 21.69
N PRO A 136 -9.58 -1.21 22.17
CA PRO A 136 -9.73 -2.40 21.35
C PRO A 136 -11.15 -2.49 20.82
N ASN A 137 -11.30 -2.67 19.50
CA ASN A 137 -12.58 -2.91 18.86
C ASN A 137 -13.06 -4.33 19.26
N PRO A 138 -14.26 -4.52 19.82
CA PRO A 138 -14.78 -5.86 20.11
C PRO A 138 -15.00 -6.67 18.81
N PRO A 139 -15.02 -8.01 18.89
CA PRO A 139 -15.04 -8.87 17.72
C PRO A 139 -16.33 -8.67 16.91
N LEU A 140 -16.17 -8.55 15.58
CA LEU A 140 -17.28 -8.54 14.63
C LEU A 140 -17.99 -9.89 14.68
N ALA A 141 -19.09 -9.96 15.43
CA ALA A 141 -20.02 -11.06 15.41
C ALA A 141 -20.90 -10.98 14.16
N ARG A 142 -20.76 -12.03 13.33
CA ARG A 142 -21.76 -12.74 12.51
C ARG A 142 -22.88 -11.93 11.82
N TRP A 143 -22.91 -12.03 10.50
CA TRP A 143 -24.12 -11.82 9.70
C TRP A 143 -24.80 -13.17 9.42
N ARG A 144 -26.10 -13.25 9.72
CA ARG A 144 -27.05 -14.14 9.04
C ARG A 144 -27.41 -13.53 7.69
#